data_AF-A0A1W9S6I2-F1
#
_entry.id   AF-A0A1W9S6I2-F1
#
_cell.length_a   1.000
_cell.length_b   1.000
_cell.length_c   1.000
_cell.angle_alpha   90.00
_cell.angle_beta   90.00
_cell.angle_gamma   90.00
#
_symmetry.space_group_name_H-M   'P 1'
#
loop_
_entity.id
_entity.type
_entity.pdbx_description
1 polymer ?
#
loop_
_entity_poly.entity_id
_entity_poly.type
_entity_poly.pdbx_seq_one_letter_code
_entity_poly.pdbx_strand_id
1 'polypeptide(L)'
;MKKLWLIFIITILLFGISEAQVKRELITMASGDSVVLFLTVAPRSTEAFHVYRKGPLPTDNDFELLTKDSPVKPVIDPNQVKAVLGEDWQMISKAFNTTEPFEILRKLRGDEFVGIAHSLLSPRVARLTGRWFLDTGVEHGSEYIYKVVYVDSRGKELFTIKKRTAVTEIYPDPPYDVKAEVGDARLVLTWDYPK
;
A
#
# COMPACT_ATOMS: atom_id res chain seq x y z
N MET A 1 51.71 -18.03 17.12
CA MET A 1 50.80 -16.90 17.44
C MET A 1 50.11 -16.25 16.22
N LYS A 2 50.47 -16.55 14.96
CA LYS A 2 49.82 -15.95 13.76
C LYS A 2 48.62 -16.72 13.19
N LYS A 3 48.36 -17.96 13.63
CA LYS A 3 47.24 -18.80 13.13
C LYS A 3 45.89 -18.58 13.84
N LEU A 4 45.87 -17.93 15.00
CA LEU A 4 44.64 -17.69 15.76
C LEU A 4 43.82 -16.49 15.25
N TRP A 5 44.46 -15.58 14.50
CA TRP A 5 43.83 -14.34 14.04
C TRP A 5 42.99 -14.53 12.76
N LEU A 6 43.33 -15.53 11.92
CA LEU A 6 42.57 -15.81 10.70
C LEU A 6 41.18 -16.42 10.97
N ILE A 7 41.03 -17.19 12.05
CA ILE A 7 39.75 -17.82 12.41
C ILE A 7 38.75 -16.77 12.92
N PHE A 8 39.23 -15.73 13.59
CA PHE A 8 38.37 -14.66 14.11
C PHE A 8 37.77 -13.79 12.97
N ILE A 9 38.52 -13.57 11.90
CA ILE A 9 38.05 -12.80 10.72
C ILE A 9 37.01 -13.58 9.91
N ILE A 10 37.13 -14.91 9.79
CA ILE A 10 36.14 -15.76 9.10
C ILE A 10 34.83 -15.84 9.91
N THR A 11 34.89 -15.79 11.24
CA THR A 11 33.68 -15.83 12.08
C THR A 11 32.87 -14.52 11.95
N ILE A 12 33.54 -13.37 11.82
CA ILE A 12 32.87 -12.06 11.65
C ILE A 12 32.22 -11.94 10.25
N LEU A 13 32.77 -12.59 9.22
CA LEU A 13 32.16 -12.67 7.89
C LEU A 13 30.89 -13.54 7.84
N LEU A 14 30.73 -14.51 8.76
CA LEU A 14 29.51 -15.32 8.89
C LEU A 14 28.38 -14.63 9.69
N PHE A 15 28.69 -13.61 10.48
CA PHE A 15 27.69 -12.77 11.17
C PHE A 15 27.37 -11.46 10.42
N GLY A 16 28.08 -11.17 9.32
CA GLY A 16 27.93 -9.96 8.52
C GLY A 16 26.82 -9.97 7.48
N ILE A 17 26.08 -11.07 7.33
CA ILE A 17 24.81 -11.08 6.60
C ILE A 17 23.70 -10.89 7.64
N SER A 18 23.68 -9.73 8.29
CA SER A 18 22.41 -9.20 8.77
C SER A 18 21.59 -9.04 7.50
N GLU A 19 20.64 -9.95 7.26
CA GLU A 19 19.67 -9.79 6.19
C GLU A 19 19.19 -8.34 6.23
N ALA A 20 19.33 -7.63 5.12
CA ALA A 20 18.69 -6.34 4.96
C ALA A 20 17.20 -6.59 5.19
N GLN A 21 16.71 -6.34 6.41
CA GLN A 21 15.30 -6.50 6.73
C GLN A 21 14.54 -5.62 5.75
N VAL A 22 13.72 -6.22 4.89
CA VAL A 22 12.89 -5.47 3.95
C VAL A 22 12.04 -4.51 4.77
N LYS A 23 12.36 -3.23 4.69
CA LYS A 23 11.70 -2.19 5.48
C LYS A 23 10.25 -2.10 5.02
N ARG A 24 9.34 -2.56 5.88
CA ARG A 24 7.90 -2.45 5.62
C ARG A 24 7.47 -1.02 5.92
N GLU A 25 7.01 -0.31 4.90
CA GLU A 25 6.57 1.08 5.02
C GLU A 25 5.07 1.19 4.77
N LEU A 26 4.49 2.25 5.33
CA LEU A 26 3.10 2.64 5.14
C LEU A 26 3.07 3.96 4.38
N ILE A 27 2.48 3.92 3.18
CA ILE A 27 2.14 5.09 2.39
C ILE A 27 0.69 5.45 2.72
N THR A 28 0.42 6.74 2.90
CA THR A 28 -0.93 7.26 3.13
C THR A 28 -1.25 8.31 2.09
N MET A 29 -2.43 8.21 1.49
CA MET A 29 -2.92 9.14 0.48
C MET A 29 -4.29 9.63 0.93
N ALA A 30 -4.41 10.93 1.17
CA ALA A 30 -5.68 11.55 1.56
C ALA A 30 -6.37 12.17 0.33
N SER A 31 -7.69 12.06 0.27
CA SER A 31 -8.55 12.71 -0.73
C SER A 31 -9.94 12.88 -0.15
N GLY A 32 -10.48 14.09 -0.18
CA GLY A 32 -11.75 14.46 0.44
C GLY A 32 -11.83 14.05 1.92
N ASP A 33 -12.77 13.15 2.20
CA ASP A 33 -13.10 12.58 3.51
C ASP A 33 -12.46 11.21 3.75
N SER A 34 -11.47 10.85 2.92
CA SER A 34 -10.93 9.50 2.86
C SER A 34 -9.41 9.46 2.91
N VAL A 35 -8.86 8.44 3.58
CA VAL A 35 -7.43 8.11 3.53
C VAL A 35 -7.24 6.67 3.09
N VAL A 36 -6.46 6.48 2.04
CA VAL A 36 -5.94 5.18 1.64
C VAL A 36 -4.64 4.91 2.38
N LEU A 37 -4.59 3.77 3.06
CA LEU A 37 -3.39 3.18 3.65
C LEU A 37 -2.87 2.09 2.69
N PHE A 38 -1.63 2.25 2.23
CA PHE A 38 -0.97 1.32 1.32
C PHE A 38 0.33 0.77 1.91
N LEU A 39 0.42 -0.55 2.00
CA LEU A 39 1.59 -1.27 2.50
C LEU A 39 2.57 -1.56 1.36
N THR A 40 3.80 -1.08 1.52
CA THR A 40 4.89 -1.35 0.55
C THR A 40 5.38 -2.78 0.59
N VAL A 41 4.94 -3.58 1.58
CA VAL A 41 5.20 -5.02 1.67
C VAL A 41 3.91 -5.70 2.07
N ALA A 42 3.44 -6.66 1.25
CA ALA A 42 2.23 -7.41 1.55
C ALA A 42 2.41 -8.27 2.82
N PRO A 43 1.35 -8.45 3.63
CA PRO A 43 1.35 -9.47 4.66
C PRO A 43 1.61 -10.85 4.05
N ARG A 44 2.38 -11.69 4.76
CA ARG A 44 2.54 -13.11 4.39
C ARG A 44 1.20 -13.84 4.53
N SER A 45 1.08 -15.05 3.97
CA SER A 45 -0.18 -15.83 4.01
C SER A 45 -0.69 -16.15 5.41
N THR A 46 0.16 -16.13 6.43
CA THR A 46 -0.24 -16.37 7.82
C THR A 46 -0.28 -15.08 8.64
N GLU A 47 -0.06 -13.93 8.00
CA GLU A 47 -0.08 -12.62 8.63
C GLU A 47 -1.38 -11.90 8.27
N ALA A 48 -1.83 -11.06 9.19
CA ALA A 48 -2.91 -10.12 8.99
C ALA A 48 -2.52 -8.79 9.62
N PHE A 49 -3.29 -7.73 9.41
CA PHE A 49 -3.06 -6.47 10.14
C PHE A 49 -4.34 -5.82 10.62
N HIS A 50 -4.24 -5.17 11.78
CA HIS A 50 -5.23 -4.24 12.27
C HIS A 50 -4.81 -2.80 11.96
N VAL A 51 -5.81 -1.96 11.66
CA VAL A 51 -5.61 -0.53 11.47
C VAL A 51 -6.22 0.21 12.63
N TYR A 52 -5.44 1.11 13.21
CA TYR A 52 -5.90 2.03 14.23
C TYR A 52 -5.65 3.46 13.79
N ARG A 53 -6.48 4.39 14.29
CA ARG A 53 -6.37 5.82 14.03
C ARG A 53 -6.46 6.62 15.32
N LYS A 54 -5.74 7.73 15.38
CA LYS A 54 -5.78 8.72 16.46
C LYS A 54 -5.84 10.13 15.88
N GLY A 55 -6.56 11.04 16.55
CA GLY A 55 -6.89 12.38 16.07
C GLY A 55 -8.39 12.50 15.74
N PRO A 56 -8.86 13.68 15.31
CA PRO A 56 -8.06 14.78 14.77
C PRO A 56 -7.53 15.78 15.81
N LEU A 57 -8.02 15.75 17.06
CA LEU A 57 -7.63 16.73 18.06
C LEU A 57 -6.29 16.35 18.70
N PRO A 58 -5.40 17.32 18.99
CA PRO A 58 -4.15 17.04 19.71
C PRO A 58 -4.36 16.41 21.10
N THR A 59 -5.55 16.62 21.67
CA THR A 59 -5.99 16.05 22.95
C THR A 59 -6.40 14.57 22.84
N ASP A 60 -6.55 14.05 21.62
CA ASP A 60 -6.89 12.64 21.40
C ASP A 60 -5.67 11.76 21.69
N ASN A 61 -5.74 11.08 22.83
CA ASN A 61 -4.67 10.22 23.32
C ASN A 61 -4.84 8.76 22.90
N ASP A 62 -6.07 8.33 22.61
CA ASP A 62 -6.39 6.93 22.36
C ASP A 62 -6.52 6.61 20.88
N PHE A 63 -6.09 5.39 20.53
CA PHE A 63 -6.23 4.85 19.19
C PHE A 63 -7.57 4.12 19.06
N GLU A 64 -8.41 4.56 18.13
CA GLU A 64 -9.60 3.82 17.68
C GLU A 64 -9.18 2.68 16.76
N LEU A 65 -9.67 1.46 17.00
CA LEU A 65 -9.55 0.34 16.06
C LEU A 65 -10.53 0.53 14.91
N LEU A 66 -10.03 0.64 13.68
CA LEU A 66 -10.87 0.77 12.46
C LEU A 66 -11.29 -0.59 11.91
N THR A 67 -10.42 -1.60 11.99
CA THR A 67 -10.71 -2.96 11.53
C THR A 67 -11.41 -3.78 12.63
N LYS A 68 -12.60 -3.33 13.04
CA LYS A 68 -13.37 -3.87 14.19
C LYS A 68 -13.84 -5.31 13.95
N ASP A 69 -14.29 -5.62 12.74
CA ASP A 69 -14.87 -6.94 12.42
C ASP A 69 -13.80 -8.03 12.29
N SER A 70 -12.70 -7.72 11.60
CA SER A 70 -11.58 -8.64 11.41
C SER A 70 -10.33 -7.91 10.92
N PRO A 71 -9.13 -8.44 11.21
CA PRO A 71 -7.90 -7.90 10.61
C PRO A 71 -7.92 -8.15 9.10
N VAL A 72 -7.32 -7.22 8.35
CA VAL A 72 -7.18 -7.34 6.90
C VAL A 72 -6.20 -8.46 6.58
N LYS A 73 -6.60 -9.35 5.66
CA LYS A 73 -5.84 -10.51 5.23
C LYS A 73 -5.68 -10.52 3.71
N PRO A 74 -4.54 -10.99 3.18
CA PRO A 74 -4.43 -11.30 1.77
C PRO A 74 -5.35 -12.47 1.39
N VAL A 75 -5.78 -12.52 0.14
CA VAL A 75 -6.48 -13.67 -0.42
C VAL A 75 -5.50 -14.83 -0.56
N ILE A 76 -5.88 -16.00 -0.06
CA ILE A 76 -5.04 -17.21 -0.10
C ILE A 76 -5.67 -18.25 -1.03
N ASP A 77 -7.00 -18.31 -1.07
CA ASP A 77 -7.76 -19.25 -1.91
C ASP A 77 -7.84 -18.71 -3.36
N PRO A 78 -7.26 -19.41 -4.35
CA PRO A 78 -7.35 -19.04 -5.75
C PRO A 78 -8.78 -18.89 -6.27
N ASN A 79 -9.74 -19.61 -5.70
CA ASN A 79 -11.13 -19.56 -6.14
C ASN A 79 -11.79 -18.19 -5.85
N GLN A 80 -11.25 -17.43 -4.90
CA GLN A 80 -11.73 -16.09 -4.56
C GLN A 80 -11.15 -15.00 -5.47
N VAL A 81 -10.05 -15.26 -6.19
CA VAL A 81 -9.33 -14.24 -6.97
C VAL A 81 -10.22 -13.58 -8.01
N LYS A 82 -10.98 -14.37 -8.79
CA LYS A 82 -11.91 -13.85 -9.81
C LYS A 82 -12.99 -12.97 -9.18
N ALA A 83 -13.56 -13.41 -8.06
CA ALA A 83 -14.60 -12.66 -7.36
C ALA A 83 -14.08 -11.31 -6.82
N VAL A 84 -12.86 -11.30 -6.27
CA VAL A 84 -12.23 -10.10 -5.72
C VAL A 84 -11.81 -9.12 -6.84
N LEU A 85 -11.23 -9.63 -7.93
CA LEU A 85 -10.83 -8.81 -9.07
C LEU A 85 -12.04 -8.29 -9.86
N GLY A 86 -13.13 -9.03 -9.94
CA GLY A 86 -14.35 -8.62 -10.66
C GLY A 86 -14.04 -8.11 -12.07
N GLU A 87 -14.34 -6.84 -12.35
CA GLU A 87 -14.12 -6.25 -13.68
C GLU A 87 -12.64 -6.16 -14.09
N ASP A 88 -11.73 -6.05 -13.11
CA ASP A 88 -10.29 -6.00 -13.37
C ASP A 88 -9.74 -7.36 -13.85
N TRP A 89 -10.52 -8.45 -13.71
CA TRP A 89 -10.09 -9.80 -14.08
C TRP A 89 -9.54 -9.88 -15.50
N GLN A 90 -10.24 -9.30 -16.48
CA GLN A 90 -9.82 -9.39 -17.88
C GLN A 90 -8.50 -8.65 -18.13
N MET A 91 -8.35 -7.44 -17.59
CA MET A 91 -7.13 -6.65 -17.71
C MET A 91 -5.95 -7.36 -17.05
N ILE A 92 -6.14 -7.87 -15.83
CA ILE A 92 -5.10 -8.56 -15.05
C ILE A 92 -4.71 -9.90 -15.72
N SER A 93 -5.68 -10.69 -16.17
CA SER A 93 -5.42 -11.94 -16.90
C SER A 93 -4.60 -11.71 -18.16
N LYS A 94 -4.93 -10.65 -18.91
CA LYS A 94 -4.17 -10.25 -20.10
C LYS A 94 -2.76 -9.80 -19.75
N ALA A 95 -2.60 -8.98 -18.70
CA ALA A 95 -1.29 -8.51 -18.26
C ALA A 95 -0.35 -9.65 -17.84
N PHE A 96 -0.90 -10.69 -17.19
CA PHE A 96 -0.13 -11.86 -16.78
C PHE A 96 -0.06 -12.99 -17.81
N ASN A 97 -0.73 -12.84 -18.95
CA ASN A 97 -0.88 -13.86 -19.99
C ASN A 97 -1.35 -15.22 -19.43
N THR A 98 -2.39 -15.21 -18.58
CA THR A 98 -2.94 -16.42 -17.97
C THR A 98 -4.41 -16.23 -17.58
N THR A 99 -5.18 -17.31 -17.64
CA THR A 99 -6.57 -17.38 -17.13
C THR A 99 -6.66 -18.15 -15.82
N GLU A 100 -5.53 -18.66 -15.31
CA GLU A 100 -5.46 -19.46 -14.09
C GLU A 100 -5.37 -18.56 -12.86
N PRO A 101 -6.40 -18.56 -11.97
CA PRO A 101 -6.41 -17.69 -10.79
C PRO A 101 -5.22 -17.91 -9.86
N PHE A 102 -4.77 -19.15 -9.72
CA PHE A 102 -3.60 -19.50 -8.90
C PHE A 102 -2.32 -18.86 -9.43
N GLU A 103 -2.12 -18.83 -10.75
CA GLU A 103 -0.92 -18.22 -11.34
C GLU A 103 -0.88 -16.71 -11.13
N ILE A 104 -2.03 -16.03 -11.24
CA ILE A 104 -2.13 -14.60 -10.90
C ILE A 104 -1.77 -14.38 -9.44
N LEU A 105 -2.37 -15.16 -8.53
CA LEU A 105 -2.11 -15.02 -7.09
C LEU A 105 -0.64 -15.31 -6.75
N ARG A 106 -0.06 -16.35 -7.34
CA ARG A 106 1.33 -16.74 -7.16
C ARG A 106 2.29 -15.65 -7.66
N LYS A 107 2.04 -15.06 -8.83
CA LYS A 107 2.88 -13.98 -9.39
C LYS A 107 2.80 -12.70 -8.56
N LEU A 108 1.59 -12.28 -8.19
CA LEU A 108 1.39 -11.07 -7.37
C LEU A 108 2.00 -11.18 -5.96
N ARG A 109 2.08 -12.39 -5.41
CA ARG A 109 2.65 -12.63 -4.07
C ARG A 109 4.12 -13.03 -4.08
N GLY A 110 4.60 -13.61 -5.16
CA GLY A 110 5.96 -14.12 -5.29
C GLY A 110 6.98 -13.05 -5.69
N ASP A 111 6.52 -11.96 -6.30
CA ASP A 111 7.36 -10.83 -6.70
C ASP A 111 6.76 -9.52 -6.14
N GLU A 112 7.53 -8.89 -5.25
CA GLU A 112 7.12 -7.69 -4.54
C GLU A 112 6.90 -6.49 -5.47
N PHE A 113 7.76 -6.32 -6.47
CA PHE A 113 7.66 -5.24 -7.44
C PHE A 113 6.41 -5.39 -8.30
N VAL A 114 6.17 -6.60 -8.81
CA VAL A 114 4.96 -6.93 -9.57
C VAL A 114 3.72 -6.71 -8.72
N GLY A 115 3.73 -7.19 -7.47
CA GLY A 115 2.63 -7.01 -6.53
C GLY A 115 2.29 -5.54 -6.28
N ILE A 116 3.31 -4.70 -6.02
CA ILE A 116 3.13 -3.25 -5.82
C ILE A 116 2.62 -2.59 -7.11
N ALA A 117 3.29 -2.80 -8.24
CA ALA A 117 2.97 -2.12 -9.49
C ALA A 117 1.50 -2.35 -9.88
N HIS A 118 1.01 -3.59 -9.81
CA HIS A 118 -0.38 -3.90 -10.10
C HIS A 118 -1.36 -3.40 -9.03
N SER A 119 -0.94 -3.36 -7.76
CA SER A 119 -1.79 -2.83 -6.67
C SER A 119 -1.98 -1.32 -6.78
N LEU A 120 -1.00 -0.57 -7.33
CA LEU A 120 -1.15 0.86 -7.59
C LEU A 120 -2.11 1.15 -8.74
N LEU A 121 -2.19 0.25 -9.72
CA LEU A 121 -3.09 0.37 -10.87
C LEU A 121 -4.51 -0.16 -10.61
N SER A 122 -4.66 -1.06 -9.65
CA SER A 122 -5.95 -1.66 -9.29
C SER A 122 -6.10 -1.75 -7.77
N PRO A 123 -7.03 -0.99 -7.16
CA PRO A 123 -7.39 -1.15 -5.76
C PRO A 123 -7.89 -2.57 -5.43
N ARG A 124 -8.46 -3.28 -6.41
CA ARG A 124 -8.91 -4.68 -6.24
C ARG A 124 -7.72 -5.62 -6.13
N VAL A 125 -6.64 -5.41 -6.88
CA VAL A 125 -5.37 -6.13 -6.70
C VAL A 125 -4.73 -5.78 -5.35
N ALA A 126 -4.79 -4.51 -4.93
CA ALA A 126 -4.29 -4.10 -3.63
C ALA A 126 -5.05 -4.77 -2.47
N ARG A 127 -6.37 -4.93 -2.61
CA ARG A 127 -7.21 -5.69 -1.67
C ARG A 127 -6.88 -7.18 -1.71
N LEU A 128 -6.74 -7.76 -2.90
CA LEU A 128 -6.35 -9.16 -3.10
C LEU A 128 -5.04 -9.50 -2.38
N THR A 129 -4.05 -8.62 -2.48
CA THR A 129 -2.73 -8.79 -1.86
C THR A 129 -2.69 -8.34 -0.39
N GLY A 130 -3.79 -7.83 0.17
CA GLY A 130 -3.84 -7.34 1.54
C GLY A 130 -2.93 -6.14 1.79
N ARG A 131 -2.74 -5.27 0.80
CA ARG A 131 -1.89 -4.06 0.93
C ARG A 131 -2.68 -2.81 1.24
N TRP A 132 -4.00 -2.87 1.14
CA TRP A 132 -4.86 -1.69 1.07
C TRP A 132 -5.90 -1.70 2.17
N PHE A 133 -6.08 -0.54 2.79
CA PHE A 133 -7.20 -0.23 3.66
C PHE A 133 -7.69 1.19 3.37
N LEU A 134 -9.00 1.39 3.39
CA LEU A 134 -9.64 2.69 3.18
C LEU A 134 -10.32 3.12 4.46
N ASP A 135 -9.87 4.24 5.00
CA ASP A 135 -10.60 4.98 6.02
C ASP A 135 -11.45 6.05 5.33
N THR A 136 -12.75 6.10 5.64
CA THR A 136 -13.73 7.09 5.09
C THR A 136 -14.29 8.01 6.18
N GLY A 137 -13.78 7.91 7.41
CA GLY A 137 -14.27 8.67 8.54
C GLY A 137 -13.35 9.81 8.94
N VAL A 138 -12.63 10.42 8.00
CA VAL A 138 -11.69 11.51 8.29
C VAL A 138 -12.25 12.88 7.92
N GLU A 139 -11.78 13.90 8.61
CA GLU A 139 -12.15 15.30 8.36
C GLU A 139 -11.10 16.01 7.50
N HIS A 140 -11.56 16.81 6.55
CA HIS A 140 -10.68 17.63 5.73
C HIS A 140 -10.01 18.74 6.57
N GLY A 141 -8.72 18.99 6.33
CA GLY A 141 -7.88 19.91 7.08
C GLY A 141 -7.30 19.33 8.38
N SER A 142 -7.69 18.10 8.75
CA SER A 142 -7.24 17.47 9.99
C SER A 142 -5.97 16.63 9.82
N GLU A 143 -5.31 16.35 10.93
CA GLU A 143 -4.16 15.45 10.98
C GLU A 143 -4.45 14.22 11.84
N TYR A 144 -4.10 13.05 11.31
CA TYR A 144 -4.26 11.77 12.00
C TYR A 144 -2.94 11.03 12.14
N ILE A 145 -2.86 10.18 13.16
CA ILE A 145 -1.81 9.18 13.29
C ILE A 145 -2.44 7.82 13.07
N TYR A 146 -2.02 7.14 12.01
CA TYR A 146 -2.34 5.75 11.76
C TYR A 146 -1.34 4.84 12.43
N LYS A 147 -1.83 3.76 13.03
CA LYS A 147 -1.02 2.67 13.58
C LYS A 147 -1.49 1.37 12.94
N VAL A 148 -0.60 0.70 12.22
CA VAL A 148 -0.84 -0.61 11.62
C VAL A 148 -0.12 -1.65 12.47
N VAL A 149 -0.86 -2.61 12.99
CA VAL A 149 -0.34 -3.69 13.84
C VAL A 149 -0.47 -5.00 13.09
N TYR A 150 0.66 -5.61 12.74
CA TYR A 150 0.68 -6.92 12.11
C TYR A 150 0.54 -8.01 13.16
N VAL A 151 -0.22 -9.05 12.84
CA VAL A 151 -0.47 -10.19 13.71
C VAL A 151 -0.24 -11.52 12.98
N ASP A 152 0.17 -12.54 13.71
CA ASP A 152 0.24 -13.92 13.20
C ASP A 152 -1.15 -14.60 13.17
N SER A 153 -1.19 -15.85 12.75
CA SER A 153 -2.43 -16.65 12.67
C SER A 153 -3.12 -16.89 14.03
N ARG A 154 -2.43 -16.64 15.15
CA ARG A 154 -2.97 -16.73 16.52
C ARG A 154 -3.32 -15.36 17.10
N GLY A 155 -3.16 -14.28 16.33
CA GLY A 155 -3.38 -12.91 16.78
C GLY A 155 -2.21 -12.32 17.57
N LYS A 156 -1.06 -12.98 17.62
CA LYS A 156 0.13 -12.42 18.30
C LYS A 156 0.68 -11.27 17.47
N GLU A 157 0.92 -10.11 18.10
CA GLU A 157 1.61 -8.99 17.46
C GLU A 157 3.00 -9.40 16.98
N LEU A 158 3.28 -9.08 15.71
CA LEU A 158 4.56 -9.31 15.06
C LEU A 158 5.39 -8.02 15.04
N PHE A 159 4.79 -6.92 14.62
CA PHE A 159 5.39 -5.58 14.62
C PHE A 159 4.32 -4.51 14.35
N THR A 160 4.72 -3.26 14.57
CA THR A 160 3.85 -2.08 14.44
C THR A 160 4.49 -1.00 13.58
N ILE A 161 3.71 -0.39 12.69
CA ILE A 161 4.08 0.79 11.89
C ILE A 161 3.20 1.96 12.33
N LYS A 162 3.78 3.16 12.49
CA LYS A 162 3.03 4.40 12.72
C LYS A 162 3.31 5.40 11.59
N LYS A 163 2.27 6.10 11.15
CA LYS A 163 2.36 7.14 10.12
C LYS A 163 1.47 8.32 10.50
N ARG A 164 2.05 9.52 10.46
CA ARG A 164 1.30 10.78 10.55
C ARG A 164 0.85 11.17 9.15
N THR A 165 -0.41 11.58 9.02
CA THR A 165 -1.06 11.87 7.75
C THR A 165 -1.93 13.12 7.91
N ALA A 166 -1.60 14.14 7.13
CA ALA A 166 -2.47 15.30 6.95
C ALA A 166 -3.54 14.98 5.90
N VAL A 167 -4.80 15.29 6.20
CA VAL A 167 -5.94 15.14 5.30
C VAL A 167 -6.16 16.48 4.63
N THR A 168 -5.26 16.83 3.72
CA THR A 168 -5.30 18.06 2.95
C THR A 168 -5.33 17.71 1.49
N GLU A 169 -6.30 18.22 0.75
CA GLU A 169 -6.28 18.09 -0.70
C GLU A 169 -5.24 19.04 -1.29
N ILE A 170 -4.30 18.47 -2.04
CA ILE A 170 -3.40 19.25 -2.88
C ILE A 170 -4.06 19.28 -4.25
N TYR A 171 -4.77 20.37 -4.53
CA TYR A 171 -5.21 20.65 -5.88
C TYR A 171 -4.01 21.19 -6.67
N PRO A 172 -3.73 20.69 -7.89
CA PRO A 172 -2.85 21.43 -8.78
C PRO A 172 -3.50 22.79 -9.02
N ASP A 173 -2.68 23.84 -9.02
CA ASP A 173 -3.15 25.16 -9.43
C ASP A 173 -3.78 25.06 -10.84
N PRO A 174 -4.75 25.92 -11.19
CA PRO A 174 -5.30 25.92 -12.54
C PRO A 174 -4.20 26.22 -13.57
N PRO A 175 -4.29 25.68 -14.80
CA PRO A 175 -3.37 26.04 -15.87
C PRO A 175 -3.49 27.55 -16.16
N TYR A 176 -2.40 28.16 -16.63
CA TYR A 176 -2.40 29.58 -17.00
C TYR A 176 -2.25 29.77 -18.51
N ASP A 177 -2.47 31.00 -18.97
CA ASP A 177 -2.42 31.38 -20.40
C ASP A 177 -3.32 30.50 -21.31
N VAL A 178 -4.52 30.17 -20.82
CA VAL A 178 -5.50 29.39 -21.60
C VAL A 178 -5.97 30.21 -22.80
N LYS A 179 -5.63 29.76 -24.01
CA LYS A 179 -6.04 30.35 -25.29
C LYS A 179 -6.94 29.39 -26.05
N ALA A 180 -7.87 29.97 -26.78
CA ALA A 180 -8.81 29.25 -27.61
C ALA A 180 -8.77 29.83 -29.03
N GLU A 181 -8.48 28.99 -30.01
CA GLU A 181 -8.54 29.35 -31.43
C GLU A 181 -9.67 28.57 -32.10
N VAL A 182 -10.63 29.32 -32.65
CA VAL A 182 -11.79 28.76 -33.35
C VAL A 182 -11.44 28.58 -34.83
N GLY A 183 -11.65 27.38 -35.35
CA GLY A 183 -11.62 27.05 -36.77
C GLY A 183 -12.95 26.45 -37.24
N ASP A 184 -12.98 25.97 -38.48
CA ASP A 184 -14.17 25.32 -39.06
C ASP A 184 -14.53 24.05 -38.29
N ALA A 185 -15.55 24.15 -37.44
CA ALA A 185 -16.05 23.08 -36.57
C ALA A 185 -15.00 22.48 -35.61
N ARG A 186 -13.90 23.20 -35.32
CA ARG A 186 -12.87 22.78 -34.37
C ARG A 186 -12.48 23.93 -33.45
N LEU A 187 -12.28 23.61 -32.17
CA LEU A 187 -11.70 24.50 -31.18
C LEU A 187 -10.32 23.95 -30.79
N VAL A 188 -9.26 24.74 -30.93
CA VAL A 188 -7.93 24.41 -30.42
C VAL A 188 -7.73 25.15 -29.10
N LEU A 189 -7.47 24.39 -28.04
CA LEU A 189 -7.14 24.92 -26.71
C LEU A 189 -5.65 24.74 -26.46
N THR A 190 -4.97 25.81 -26.08
CA THR A 190 -3.59 25.79 -25.60
C THR A 190 -3.53 26.41 -24.21
N TRP A 191 -2.64 25.90 -23.36
CA TRP A 191 -2.43 26.39 -22.01
C TRP A 191 -1.04 26.01 -21.53
N ASP A 192 -0.56 26.72 -20.52
CA ASP A 192 0.67 26.39 -19.80
C ASP A 192 0.34 25.66 -18.50
N TYR A 193 1.23 24.73 -18.12
CA TYR A 193 1.12 24.02 -16.85
C TYR A 193 1.40 24.94 -15.67
N PRO A 194 0.77 24.69 -14.51
CA PRO A 194 1.08 25.44 -13.29
C PRO A 194 2.56 25.32 -12.92
N LYS A 195 3.12 26.39 -12.33
CA LYS A 195 4.54 26.46 -11.95
C LYS A 195 4.86 25.73 -10.66
#